data_AF-A0A538SHG1-F1
#
_entry.id   AF-A0A538SHG1-F1
#
_cell.length_a   1.000
_cell.length_b   1.000
_cell.length_c   1.000
_cell.angle_alpha   90.00
_cell.angle_beta   90.00
_cell.angle_gamma   90.00
#
_symmetry.space_group_name_H-M   'P 1'
#
loop_
_entity.id
_entity.type
_entity.pdbx_description
1 polymer ?
#
loop_
_entity_poly.entity_id
_entity_poly.type
_entity_poly.pdbx_seq_one_letter_code
_entity_poly.pdbx_strand_id
1 'polypeptide(L)' 'MAWMNQVREFVKDVRVESTKISWPTRNELRDSTLVVIATVVIVTVFVGVVDRVLTWGMGFLFR' A
#
# COMPACT_ATOMS: atom_id res chain seq x y z
N MET A 1 -17.85 9.35 -38.50
CA MET A 1 -18.17 10.32 -37.42
C MET A 1 -18.92 9.72 -36.22
N ALA A 2 -19.37 8.45 -36.25
CA ALA A 2 -20.05 7.81 -35.11
C ALA A 2 -19.14 7.50 -33.91
N TRP A 3 -17.87 7.19 -34.16
CA TRP A 3 -16.88 6.83 -33.12
C TRP A 3 -16.53 7.97 -32.16
N MET A 4 -16.52 9.22 -32.63
CA MET A 4 -16.18 10.40 -31.81
C MET A 4 -17.23 10.62 -30.70
N ASN A 5 -18.50 10.34 -31.00
CA ASN A 5 -19.60 10.50 -30.05
C ASN A 5 -19.59 9.39 -28.98
N GLN A 6 -19.29 8.15 -29.38
CA GLN A 6 -19.18 7.02 -28.45
C GLN A 6 -18.05 7.21 -27.42
N VAL A 7 -16.88 7.72 -27.84
CA VAL A 7 -15.77 8.01 -26.90
C VAL A 7 -16.16 9.11 -25.92
N ARG A 8 -16.89 10.14 -26.39
CA ARG A 8 -17.36 11.24 -25.53
C ARG A 8 -18.40 10.78 -24.51
N GLU A 9 -19.31 9.89 -24.90
CA GLU A 9 -20.25 9.24 -23.97
C GLU A 9 -19.52 8.34 -22.97
N PHE A 10 -18.58 7.51 -23.43
CA PHE A 10 -17.82 6.63 -22.55
C PHE A 10 -17.04 7.41 -21.46
N VAL A 11 -16.36 8.50 -21.83
CA VAL A 11 -15.65 9.35 -20.85
C VAL A 11 -16.63 10.02 -19.87
N LYS A 12 -17.82 10.41 -20.34
CA LYS A 12 -18.87 10.97 -19.49
C LYS A 12 -19.36 9.92 -18.48
N ASP A 13 -19.60 8.69 -18.93
CA ASP A 13 -20.08 7.60 -18.09
C ASP A 13 -19.02 7.18 -17.07
N VAL A 14 -17.75 7.08 -17.46
CA VAL A 14 -16.63 6.81 -16.53
C VAL A 14 -16.52 7.90 -15.45
N ARG A 15 -16.80 9.16 -15.79
CA ARG A 15 -16.80 10.26 -14.81
C ARG A 15 -17.98 10.18 -13.83
N VAL A 16 -19.14 9.72 -14.30
CA VAL A 16 -20.31 9.47 -13.44
C VAL A 16 -20.05 8.27 -12.52
N GLU A 17 -19.48 7.19 -13.04
CA GLU A 17 -19.14 5.98 -12.28
C GLU A 17 -18.08 6.27 -11.21
N SER A 18 -17.05 7.04 -11.56
CA SER A 18 -15.99 7.43 -10.62
C SER A 18 -16.46 8.34 -9.49
N THR A 19 -17.62 8.99 -9.65
CA THR A 19 -18.27 9.75 -8.57
C THR A 19 -19.02 8.82 -7.60
N LYS A 20 -19.38 7.61 -8.01
CA LYS A 20 -19.94 6.57 -7.12
C LYS A 20 -18.85 5.89 -6.27
N ILE A 21 -17.58 6.09 -6.62
CA ILE A 21 -16.44 5.58 -5.84
C ILE A 21 -16.30 6.47 -4.61
N SER A 22 -16.50 5.88 -3.44
CA SER A 22 -16.22 6.51 -2.15
C SER A 22 -14.70 6.64 -1.99
N TRP A 23 -14.14 7.69 -2.58
CA TRP A 23 -12.74 8.04 -2.35
C TRP A 23 -12.54 8.39 -0.88
N PRO A 24 -11.56 7.77 -0.21
CA PRO A 24 -11.29 8.05 1.19
C PRO A 24 -10.94 9.52 1.37
N THR A 25 -11.37 10.09 2.49
CA THR A 25 -11.04 11.47 2.82
C THR A 25 -9.54 11.62 3.09
N ARG A 26 -9.00 12.84 2.96
CA ARG A 26 -7.57 13.12 3.22
C ARG A 26 -7.11 12.66 4.61
N ASN A 27 -8.02 12.62 5.58
CA ASN A 27 -7.74 12.17 6.94
C ASN A 27 -7.61 10.64 6.99
N GLU A 28 -8.56 9.89 6.40
CA GLU A 28 -8.51 8.42 6.34
C GLU A 28 -7.28 7.92 5.59
N LEU A 29 -6.86 8.62 4.54
CA LEU A 29 -5.62 8.35 3.81
C LEU A 29 -4.39 8.48 4.73
N ARG A 30 -4.34 9.53 5.56
CA ARG A 30 -3.24 9.77 6.48
C ARG A 30 -3.21 8.72 7.59
N ASP A 31 -4.37 8.40 8.15
CA ASP A 31 -4.50 7.42 9.23
C ASP A 31 -4.12 6.02 8.74
N SER A 32 -4.58 5.62 7.55
CA SER A 32 -4.21 4.34 6.94
C SER A 32 -2.70 4.24 6.67
N THR A 33 -2.09 5.33 6.18
CA THR A 33 -0.65 5.39 5.93
C THR A 33 0.15 5.29 7.24
N LEU A 34 -0.31 5.96 8.30
CA LEU A 34 0.33 5.94 9.62
C LEU A 34 0.34 4.53 10.21
N VAL A 35 -0.79 3.82 10.12
CA VAL A 35 -0.89 2.42 10.56
C VAL A 35 0.10 1.54 9.80
N VAL A 36 0.17 1.67 8.48
CA VAL A 36 1.12 0.89 7.67
C VAL A 36 2.57 1.18 8.04
N ILE A 37 2.93 2.45 8.26
CA ILE A 37 4.29 2.82 8.69
C ILE A 37 4.60 2.18 10.05
N ALA A 38 3.67 2.22 11.01
CA ALA A 38 3.86 1.62 12.32
C ALA A 38 4.07 0.10 12.23
N THR A 39 3.27 -0.60 11.41
CA THR A 39 3.41 -2.06 11.26
C THR A 39 4.73 -2.42 10.58
N VAL A 40 5.14 -1.69 9.54
CA VAL A 40 6.43 -1.90 8.88
C VAL A 40 7.58 -1.73 9.87
N VAL A 41 7.58 -0.66 10.68
CA VAL A 41 8.64 -0.43 11.69
C VAL A 41 8.74 -1.61 12.66
N ILE A 42 7.61 -2.10 13.18
CA ILE A 42 7.59 -3.25 14.10
C ILE A 42 8.17 -4.49 13.44
N VAL A 43 7.74 -4.82 12.22
CA VAL A 43 8.22 -5.98 11.47
C VAL A 43 9.72 -5.87 11.19
N THR A 44 10.19 -4.69 10.79
CA THR A 44 11.60 -4.47 10.46
C THR A 44 12.50 -4.64 11.69
N VAL A 45 12.06 -4.14 12.85
CA VAL A 45 12.77 -4.34 14.12
C VAL A 45 12.79 -5.82 14.50
N PHE A 46 11.66 -6.52 14.41
CA PHE A 46 11.58 -7.94 14.73
C PHE A 46 12.52 -8.78 13.86
N VAL A 47 12.44 -8.62 12.53
CA VAL A 47 13.30 -9.34 11.59
C VAL A 47 14.77 -9.01 11.86
N GLY A 48 15.13 -7.74 12.05
CA GLY A 48 16.50 -7.34 12.34
C GLY A 48 17.05 -7.87 13.67
N VAL A 49 16.19 -8.13 14.66
CA VAL A 49 16.60 -8.83 15.90
C VAL A 49 16.85 -10.30 15.62
N VAL A 50 15.93 -10.97 14.91
CA VAL A 50 16.06 -12.39 14.54
C VAL A 50 17.33 -12.62 13.74
N ASP A 51 17.63 -11.78 12.74
CA ASP A 51 18.83 -11.89 11.92
C ASP A 51 20.13 -11.78 12.74
N ARG A 52 20.16 -10.86 13.73
CA ARG A 52 21.31 -10.74 14.65
C ARG A 52 21.47 -11.96 15.53
N VAL A 53 20.37 -12.50 16.07
CA VAL A 53 20.39 -13.70 16.91
C VAL A 53 20.86 -14.90 16.10
N LEU A 54 20.34 -15.08 14.89
CA LEU A 54 20.75 -16.16 13.99
C LEU A 54 22.22 -16.03 13.58
N THR A 55 22.69 -14.83 13.26
CA THR A 55 24.10 -14.59 12.90
C THR A 55 25.04 -14.92 14.06
N TRP A 56 24.66 -14.51 15.29
CA TRP A 56 25.42 -14.84 16.48
C TRP A 56 25.41 -16.35 16.78
N GLY A 57 24.26 -17.00 16.65
CA GLY A 57 24.12 -18.45 16.85
C GLY A 57 24.92 -19.27 15.82
N MET A 58 24.89 -18.88 14.55
CA MET A 58 25.68 -19.51 13.49
C MET A 58 27.19 -19.34 13.73
N GLY A 59 27.62 -18.16 14.20
CA GLY A 59 29.01 -17.91 14.56
C GLY A 59 29.51 -18.75 15.74
N PHE A 60 28.63 -19.14 16.66
CA PHE A 60 28.93 -20.07 17.75
C PHE A 60 29.00 -21.53 17.28
N LEU A 61 28.23 -21.89 16.26
CA LEU A 61 28.13 -23.26 15.72
C LEU A 61 29.28 -23.62 14.76
N PHE A 62 29.85 -22.63 14.06
CA PHE A 62 30.98 -22.80 13.13
C PHE A 62 32.37 -22.54 13.76
N ARG A 63 32.43 -22.30 15.07
CA ARG A 63 33.67 -22.34 15.88
C ARG A 63 33.69 -23.61 16.72
#